data_AF-A0A2V8GWL8-F1
#
_entry.id   AF-A0A2V8GWL8-F1
#
_cell.length_a   1.000
_cell.length_b   1.000
_cell.length_c   1.000
_cell.angle_alpha   90.00
_cell.angle_beta   90.00
_cell.angle_gamma   90.00
#
_symmetry.space_group_name_H-M   'P 1'
#
loop_
_entity.id
_entity.type
_entity.pdbx_description
1 polymer ?
#
loop_
_entity_poly.entity_id
_entity_poly.type
_entity_poly.pdbx_seq_one_letter_code
_entity_poly.pdbx_strand_id
1 'polypeptide(L)'
;MDAVRQLKRVWIVNKRPERRQSFIERMTPRVKAELAAASSAEEAVRKSQIVTTITSSREPVLKGEWLQAGVHMNAAGGNMLLRREIDDEAVMRSDRIVIDSIEQSKIESGEFLSVIQTGRRHWEDFAELRDVVAGLKPGRTSPSEITLFKSLGVALEDVAIGKLVYERAVQRGIGRRLEL
;
A
#
# COMPACT_ATOMS: atom_id res chain seq x y z
N MET A 1 9.42 -9.60 -13.47
CA MET A 1 8.21 -10.21 -14.04
C MET A 1 7.04 -9.45 -13.45
N ASP A 2 6.10 -8.99 -14.28
CA ASP A 2 4.94 -8.26 -13.80
C ASP A 2 3.90 -9.27 -13.32
N ALA A 3 3.66 -9.32 -12.00
CA ALA A 3 2.83 -10.37 -11.40
C ALA A 3 1.32 -10.06 -11.48
N VAL A 4 0.93 -8.78 -11.43
CA VAL A 4 -0.47 -8.36 -11.27
C VAL A 4 -0.92 -7.31 -12.30
N ARG A 5 -0.03 -6.42 -12.73
CA ARG A 5 -0.30 -5.36 -13.72
C ARG A 5 0.91 -5.15 -14.62
N GLN A 6 0.67 -4.88 -15.90
CA GLN A 6 1.71 -4.51 -16.85
C GLN A 6 2.06 -3.03 -16.68
N LEU A 7 3.15 -2.74 -15.96
CA LEU A 7 3.55 -1.37 -15.69
C LEU A 7 4.50 -0.88 -16.79
N LYS A 8 4.17 0.24 -17.43
CA LYS A 8 5.04 0.86 -18.43
C LYS A 8 6.05 1.81 -17.80
N ARG A 9 5.63 2.58 -16.80
CA ARG A 9 6.46 3.57 -16.09
C ARG A 9 6.12 3.61 -14.61
N VAL A 10 7.12 3.83 -13.77
CA VAL A 10 6.99 4.04 -12.33
C VAL A 10 7.72 5.31 -11.93
N TRP A 11 6.97 6.26 -11.36
CA TRP A 11 7.51 7.50 -10.81
C TRP A 11 8.03 7.25 -9.39
N ILE A 12 9.32 7.47 -9.17
CA ILE A 12 9.95 7.31 -7.87
C ILE A 12 10.10 8.67 -7.21
N VAL A 13 9.58 8.77 -5.98
CA VAL A 13 9.69 9.95 -5.13
C VAL A 13 10.43 9.56 -3.86
N ASN A 14 11.40 10.38 -3.46
CA ASN A 14 12.01 10.30 -2.15
C ASN A 14 12.37 11.71 -1.70
N LYS A 15 12.27 11.99 -0.40
CA LYS A 15 12.71 13.27 0.17
C LYS A 15 14.20 13.54 -0.10
N ARG A 16 14.99 12.47 -0.23
CA ARG A 16 16.43 12.51 -0.51
C ARG A 16 16.71 12.13 -1.97
N PRO A 17 17.06 13.08 -2.85
CA PRO A 17 17.30 12.83 -4.27
C PRO A 17 18.34 11.74 -4.53
N GLU A 18 19.38 11.66 -3.70
CA GLU A 18 20.44 10.66 -3.79
C GLU A 18 19.93 9.24 -3.50
N ARG A 19 19.00 9.08 -2.54
CA ARG A 19 18.35 7.79 -2.25
C ARG A 19 17.39 7.37 -3.36
N ARG A 20 16.68 8.34 -3.94
CA ARG A 20 15.82 8.10 -5.13
C ARG A 20 16.67 7.58 -6.28
N GLN A 21 17.78 8.25 -6.59
CA GLN A 21 18.65 7.89 -7.71
C GLN A 21 19.28 6.50 -7.52
N SER A 22 19.82 6.23 -6.33
CA SER A 22 20.38 4.91 -5.99
C SER A 22 19.32 3.81 -6.06
N PHE A 23 18.08 4.09 -5.65
CA PHE A 23 16.97 3.13 -5.80
C PHE A 23 16.67 2.84 -7.26
N ILE A 24 16.57 3.86 -8.11
CA ILE A 24 16.32 3.72 -9.54
C ILE A 24 17.41 2.85 -10.16
N GLU A 25 18.69 3.19 -9.98
CA GLU A 25 19.82 2.43 -10.53
C GLU A 25 19.82 0.96 -10.12
N ARG A 26 19.56 0.69 -8.83
CA ARG A 26 19.50 -0.68 -8.31
C ARG A 26 18.33 -1.49 -8.86
N MET A 27 17.20 -0.83 -9.12
CA MET A 27 15.94 -1.51 -9.46
C MET A 27 15.70 -1.61 -10.97
N THR A 28 16.23 -0.68 -11.78
CA THR A 28 16.13 -0.70 -13.25
C THR A 28 16.45 -2.06 -13.87
N PRO A 29 17.55 -2.77 -13.52
CA PRO A 29 17.84 -4.08 -14.12
C PRO A 29 16.90 -5.22 -13.64
N ARG A 30 16.07 -4.97 -12.63
CA ARG A 30 15.19 -5.99 -12.00
C ARG A 30 13.74 -5.88 -12.44
N VAL A 31 13.35 -4.77 -13.08
CA VAL A 31 11.97 -4.48 -13.47
C VAL A 31 11.88 -4.16 -14.96
N LYS A 32 10.71 -4.42 -15.56
CA LYS A 32 10.47 -4.12 -16.97
C LYS A 32 10.03 -2.68 -17.22
N ALA A 33 9.36 -2.07 -16.24
CA ALA A 33 8.87 -0.71 -16.32
C ALA A 33 10.03 0.29 -16.33
N GLU A 34 9.83 1.41 -17.02
CA GLU A 34 10.74 2.56 -16.95
C GLU A 34 10.65 3.20 -15.55
N LEU A 35 11.76 3.24 -14.82
CA LEU A 35 11.84 3.94 -13.54
C LEU A 35 12.29 5.38 -13.78
N ALA A 36 11.47 6.34 -13.39
CA ALA A 36 11.75 7.76 -13.58
C ALA A 36 11.65 8.52 -12.26
N ALA A 37 12.56 9.47 -12.04
CA ALA A 37 12.46 10.39 -10.92
C ALA A 37 11.36 11.43 -11.18
N ALA A 38 10.43 11.59 -10.24
CA ALA A 38 9.50 12.73 -10.25
C ALA A 38 10.07 13.89 -9.41
N SER A 39 9.76 15.13 -9.81
CA SER A 39 10.21 16.34 -9.13
C SER A 39 9.50 16.58 -7.80
N SER A 40 8.27 16.09 -7.65
CA SER A 40 7.47 16.16 -6.43
C SER A 40 6.53 14.95 -6.28
N ALA A 41 5.99 14.76 -5.07
CA ALA A 41 4.95 13.77 -4.81
C ALA A 41 3.68 14.08 -5.62
N GLU A 42 3.28 15.35 -5.70
CA GLU A 42 2.13 15.79 -6.50
C GLU A 42 2.27 15.41 -7.97
N GLU A 43 3.43 15.71 -8.58
CA GLU A 43 3.67 15.37 -9.98
C GLU A 43 3.54 13.87 -10.23
N ALA A 44 4.12 13.05 -9.35
CA ALA A 44 4.03 11.60 -9.45
C ALA A 44 2.58 11.11 -9.34
N VAL A 45 1.82 11.61 -8.36
CA VAL A 45 0.43 11.22 -8.14
C VAL A 45 -0.45 11.58 -9.32
N ARG A 46 -0.34 12.81 -9.84
CA ARG A 46 -1.13 13.29 -10.99
C ARG A 46 -0.86 12.52 -12.29
N LYS A 47 0.27 11.82 -12.39
CA LYS A 47 0.66 11.03 -13.58
C LYS A 47 0.43 9.52 -13.41
N SER A 48 -0.15 9.08 -12.29
CA SER A 48 -0.21 7.67 -11.92
C SER A 48 -1.64 7.16 -11.79
N GLN A 49 -1.89 5.96 -12.31
CA GLN A 49 -3.14 5.21 -12.06
C GLN A 49 -3.04 4.35 -10.79
N ILE A 50 -1.83 4.06 -10.35
CA ILE A 50 -1.55 3.32 -9.11
C ILE A 50 -0.53 4.13 -8.31
N VAL A 51 -0.85 4.42 -7.05
CA VAL A 51 0.03 5.16 -6.15
C VAL A 51 0.31 4.29 -4.94
N THR A 52 1.58 4.14 -4.58
CA THR A 52 1.99 3.37 -3.40
C THR A 52 2.80 4.26 -2.47
N THR A 53 2.36 4.42 -1.22
CA THR A 53 3.10 5.11 -0.17
C THR A 53 3.74 4.09 0.77
N ILE A 54 5.07 4.18 0.91
CA ILE A 54 5.89 3.38 1.83
C ILE A 54 6.95 4.31 2.42
N THR A 55 6.53 5.13 3.37
CA THR A 55 7.30 6.22 3.95
C THR A 55 7.25 6.17 5.47
N SER A 56 8.27 6.74 6.10
CA SER A 56 8.30 6.94 7.55
C SER A 56 7.78 8.33 7.94
N SER A 57 6.97 8.97 7.09
CA SER A 57 6.46 10.32 7.35
C SER A 57 5.47 10.31 8.52
N ARG A 58 5.45 11.41 9.28
CA ARG A 58 4.40 11.67 10.29
C ARG A 58 3.24 12.47 9.70
N GLU A 59 3.53 13.25 8.67
CA GLU A 59 2.57 14.09 7.96
C GLU A 59 2.22 13.50 6.58
N PRO A 60 1.01 13.74 6.06
CA PRO A 60 0.60 13.29 4.74
C PRO A 60 1.61 13.67 3.65
N VAL A 61 2.04 12.68 2.89
CA VAL A 61 2.88 12.82 1.69
C VAL A 61 2.07 12.72 0.41
N LEU A 62 0.84 12.23 0.50
CA LEU A 62 -0.15 12.16 -0.57
C LEU A 62 -1.38 12.95 -0.13
N LYS A 63 -1.79 13.91 -0.96
CA LYS A 63 -3.02 14.66 -0.74
C LYS A 63 -4.14 14.22 -1.64
N GLY A 64 -5.34 14.18 -1.11
CA GLY A 64 -6.54 13.80 -1.85
C GLY A 64 -6.78 14.70 -3.06
N GLU A 65 -6.46 15.99 -2.99
CA GLU A 65 -6.61 16.96 -4.10
C GLU A 65 -5.80 16.61 -5.37
N TRP A 66 -4.78 15.75 -5.24
CA TRP A 66 -3.95 15.30 -6.37
C TRP A 66 -4.55 14.12 -7.12
N LEU A 67 -5.51 13.41 -6.50
CA LEU A 67 -6.08 12.19 -7.04
C LEU A 67 -6.96 12.46 -8.26
N GLN A 68 -6.84 11.58 -9.24
CA GLN A 68 -7.70 11.51 -10.42
C GLN A 68 -8.69 10.35 -10.28
N ALA A 69 -9.78 10.39 -11.03
CA ALA A 69 -10.71 9.27 -11.12
C ALA A 69 -9.99 8.00 -11.58
N GLY A 70 -10.37 6.85 -11.02
CA GLY A 70 -9.80 5.54 -11.37
C GLY A 70 -8.49 5.20 -10.68
N VAL A 71 -7.93 6.08 -9.85
CA VAL A 71 -6.68 5.81 -9.13
C VAL A 71 -6.87 4.69 -8.09
N HIS A 72 -5.87 3.81 -8.00
CA HIS A 72 -5.72 2.86 -6.90
C HIS A 72 -4.55 3.27 -6.00
N MET A 73 -4.81 3.38 -4.70
CA MET A 73 -3.83 3.70 -3.69
C MET A 73 -3.49 2.47 -2.85
N ASN A 74 -2.20 2.24 -2.62
CA ASN A 74 -1.69 1.35 -1.57
C ASN A 74 -1.00 2.21 -0.52
N ALA A 75 -1.58 2.33 0.67
CA ALA A 75 -0.95 2.99 1.81
C ALA A 75 -0.37 1.92 2.76
N ALA A 76 0.95 1.84 2.87
CA ALA A 76 1.62 0.71 3.53
C ALA A 76 2.81 1.10 4.43
N GLY A 77 3.06 2.40 4.64
CA GLY A 77 4.14 2.88 5.51
C GLY A 77 3.71 3.29 6.92
N GLY A 78 2.47 3.75 7.10
CA GLY A 78 1.93 4.15 8.41
C GLY A 78 1.45 2.95 9.22
N ASN A 79 2.15 2.58 10.29
CA ASN A 79 1.79 1.49 11.20
C ASN A 79 1.78 1.91 12.68
N MET A 80 1.56 3.19 12.94
CA MET A 80 1.45 3.76 14.27
C MET A 80 0.40 4.87 14.25
N LEU A 81 -0.39 4.99 15.32
CA LEU A 81 -1.52 5.92 15.39
C LEU A 81 -1.16 7.39 15.10
N LEU A 82 0.08 7.80 15.40
CA LEU A 82 0.59 9.15 15.16
C LEU A 82 1.31 9.31 13.81
N ARG A 83 1.14 8.36 12.89
CA ARG A 83 1.69 8.41 11.53
C ARG A 83 0.58 8.23 10.53
N ARG A 84 0.59 9.07 9.51
CA ARG A 84 -0.28 8.94 8.35
C ARG A 84 0.45 9.37 7.09
N GLU A 85 0.27 8.62 6.02
CA GLU A 85 0.89 8.93 4.73
C GLU A 85 -0.05 9.68 3.78
N ILE A 86 -1.35 9.57 4.03
CA ILE A 86 -2.41 10.19 3.25
C ILE A 86 -3.21 11.13 4.14
N ASP A 87 -3.79 12.18 3.55
CA ASP A 87 -4.66 13.10 4.27
C ASP A 87 -6.11 12.59 4.32
N ASP A 88 -6.92 13.26 5.14
CA ASP A 88 -8.35 12.95 5.28
C ASP A 88 -9.07 13.03 3.92
N GLU A 89 -8.67 13.96 3.04
CA GLU A 89 -9.27 14.13 1.72
C GLU A 89 -9.06 12.88 0.85
N ALA A 90 -7.88 12.26 0.88
CA ALA A 90 -7.63 11.01 0.15
C ALA A 90 -8.53 9.87 0.65
N VAL A 91 -8.76 9.80 1.96
CA VAL A 91 -9.69 8.83 2.56
C VAL A 91 -11.12 9.12 2.12
N MET A 92 -11.56 10.38 2.21
CA MET A 92 -12.92 10.79 1.86
C MET A 92 -13.23 10.57 0.38
N ARG A 93 -12.28 10.86 -0.51
CA ARG A 93 -12.42 10.65 -1.95
C ARG A 93 -12.37 9.18 -2.36
N SER A 94 -12.02 8.26 -1.46
CA SER A 94 -11.98 6.83 -1.78
C SER A 94 -13.39 6.25 -1.77
N ASP A 95 -13.87 5.86 -2.94
CA ASP A 95 -15.14 5.16 -3.14
C ASP A 95 -15.13 3.78 -2.46
N ARG A 96 -13.95 3.16 -2.36
CA ARG A 96 -13.76 1.85 -1.72
C ARG A 96 -12.50 1.81 -0.90
N ILE A 97 -12.64 1.40 0.35
CA ILE A 97 -11.54 1.22 1.28
C ILE A 97 -11.47 -0.26 1.66
N VAL A 98 -10.33 -0.87 1.37
CA VAL A 98 -9.98 -2.23 1.75
C VAL A 98 -8.81 -2.17 2.72
N ILE A 99 -8.85 -2.95 3.79
CA ILE A 99 -7.79 -2.99 4.80
C ILE A 99 -7.44 -4.42 5.18
N ASP A 100 -6.27 -4.64 5.79
CA ASP A 100 -5.87 -5.99 6.21
C ASP A 100 -6.75 -6.52 7.34
N SER A 101 -6.96 -5.67 8.35
CA SER A 101 -7.73 -5.98 9.57
C SER A 101 -8.41 -4.73 10.09
N ILE A 102 -9.73 -4.78 10.25
CA ILE A 102 -10.53 -3.70 10.87
C ILE A 102 -10.11 -3.52 12.33
N GLU A 103 -9.98 -4.62 13.08
CA GLU A 103 -9.65 -4.58 14.50
C GLU A 103 -8.28 -3.95 14.76
N GLN A 104 -7.27 -4.26 13.93
CA GLN A 104 -5.95 -3.65 14.06
C GLN A 104 -5.97 -2.18 13.62
N SER A 105 -6.72 -1.86 12.57
CA SER A 105 -6.84 -0.49 12.05
C SER A 105 -7.47 0.47 13.05
N LYS A 106 -8.40 0.00 13.89
CA LYS A 106 -8.96 0.78 15.01
C LYS A 106 -7.91 1.23 16.03
N ILE A 107 -6.82 0.48 16.16
CA ILE A 107 -5.77 0.70 17.16
C ILE A 107 -4.59 1.48 16.55
N GLU A 108 -4.21 1.17 15.31
CA GLU A 108 -2.91 1.54 14.77
C GLU A 108 -2.95 2.51 13.57
N SER A 109 -4.09 2.68 12.90
CA SER A 109 -4.16 3.52 11.69
C SER A 109 -4.46 4.98 12.02
N GLY A 110 -3.43 5.83 11.91
CA GLY A 110 -3.59 7.27 12.03
C GLY A 110 -4.36 7.91 10.86
N GLU A 111 -4.40 7.26 9.70
CA GLU A 111 -5.12 7.72 8.51
C GLU A 111 -6.62 7.86 8.74
N PHE A 112 -7.22 6.96 9.52
CA PHE A 112 -8.68 6.90 9.70
C PHE A 112 -9.17 7.62 10.95
N LEU A 113 -8.29 7.91 11.92
CA LEU A 113 -8.67 8.42 13.24
C LEU A 113 -9.58 9.65 13.16
N SER A 114 -9.14 10.69 12.43
CA SER A 114 -9.88 11.94 12.28
C SER A 114 -11.25 11.75 11.62
N VAL A 115 -11.32 11.01 10.51
CA VAL A 115 -12.57 10.84 9.74
C VAL A 115 -13.58 9.96 10.48
N ILE A 116 -13.13 8.98 11.24
CA ILE A 116 -13.99 8.12 12.07
C ILE A 116 -14.50 8.90 13.28
N GLN A 117 -13.63 9.62 14.01
CA GLN A 117 -14.03 10.40 15.19
C GLN A 117 -15.01 11.53 14.86
N THR A 118 -14.88 12.11 13.67
CA THR A 118 -15.79 13.15 13.17
C THR A 118 -17.07 12.61 12.52
N GLY A 119 -17.24 11.28 12.46
CA GLY A 119 -18.41 10.64 11.83
C GLY A 119 -18.49 10.82 10.32
N ARG A 120 -17.39 11.23 9.67
CA ARG A 120 -17.33 11.40 8.20
C ARG A 120 -17.17 10.06 7.47
N ARG A 121 -16.64 9.05 8.15
CA ARG A 121 -16.61 7.64 7.73
C ARG A 121 -16.95 6.76 8.91
N HIS A 122 -17.37 5.54 8.62
CA HIS A 122 -17.66 4.52 9.62
C HIS A 122 -16.92 3.22 9.25
N TRP A 123 -16.60 2.38 10.23
CA TRP A 123 -15.84 1.14 9.97
C TRP A 123 -16.61 0.15 9.10
N GLU A 124 -17.94 0.25 9.10
CA GLU A 124 -18.87 -0.51 8.26
C GLU A 124 -18.71 -0.19 6.77
N ASP A 125 -18.16 0.99 6.44
CA ASP A 125 -17.86 1.39 5.06
C ASP A 125 -16.66 0.61 4.47
N PHE A 126 -15.90 -0.10 5.32
CA PHE A 126 -14.64 -0.72 4.94
C PHE A 126 -14.82 -2.23 4.68
N ALA A 127 -13.96 -2.77 3.82
CA ALA A 127 -13.84 -4.21 3.57
C ALA A 127 -12.51 -4.73 4.08
N GLU A 128 -12.48 -5.96 4.59
CA GLU A 128 -11.21 -6.63 4.84
C GLU A 128 -10.72 -7.34 3.57
N LEU A 129 -9.41 -7.36 3.36
CA LEU A 129 -8.81 -7.96 2.16
C LEU A 129 -9.23 -9.42 1.98
N ARG A 130 -9.37 -10.16 3.09
CA ARG A 130 -9.85 -11.55 3.08
C ARG A 130 -11.23 -11.71 2.43
N ASP A 131 -12.14 -10.76 2.66
CA ASP A 131 -13.51 -10.82 2.13
C ASP A 131 -13.51 -10.54 0.63
N VAL A 132 -12.63 -9.64 0.17
CA VAL A 132 -12.44 -9.34 -1.25
C VAL A 132 -11.83 -10.53 -1.98
N VAL A 133 -10.79 -11.15 -1.40
CA VAL A 133 -10.14 -12.34 -1.95
C VAL A 133 -11.10 -13.54 -2.01
N ALA A 134 -11.95 -13.70 -1.00
CA ALA A 134 -12.97 -14.76 -0.96
C ALA A 134 -14.18 -14.50 -1.89
N GLY A 135 -14.27 -13.33 -2.53
CA GLY A 135 -15.40 -12.94 -3.36
C GLY A 135 -16.68 -12.58 -2.58
N LEU A 136 -16.57 -12.39 -1.26
CA LEU A 136 -17.68 -12.03 -0.37
C LEU A 136 -17.99 -10.53 -0.41
N LYS A 137 -16.97 -9.70 -0.65
CA LYS A 137 -17.11 -8.27 -0.90
C LYS A 137 -16.49 -7.91 -2.26
N PRO A 138 -17.09 -6.98 -3.02
CA PRO A 138 -16.52 -6.60 -4.30
C PRO A 138 -15.23 -5.78 -4.11
N GLY A 139 -14.25 -6.05 -4.97
CA GLY A 139 -13.17 -5.11 -5.26
C GLY A 139 -13.69 -3.93 -6.08
N ARG A 140 -12.85 -3.35 -6.96
CA ARG A 140 -13.26 -2.29 -7.88
C ARG A 140 -14.45 -2.73 -8.75
N THR A 141 -15.49 -1.90 -8.81
CA THR A 141 -16.72 -2.14 -9.59
C THR A 141 -16.87 -1.19 -10.79
N SER A 142 -16.16 -0.06 -10.81
CA SER A 142 -16.15 0.84 -11.97
C SER A 142 -14.74 1.38 -12.29
N PRO A 143 -14.48 1.78 -13.56
CA PRO A 143 -13.20 2.37 -13.94
C PRO A 143 -12.90 3.71 -13.27
N SER A 144 -13.92 4.44 -12.82
CA SER A 144 -13.76 5.77 -12.22
C SER A 144 -13.56 5.75 -10.71
N GLU A 145 -13.86 4.63 -10.03
CA GLU A 145 -13.70 4.53 -8.57
C GLU A 145 -12.27 4.87 -8.14
N ILE A 146 -12.11 5.66 -7.09
CA ILE A 146 -10.86 5.78 -6.35
C ILE A 146 -10.87 4.67 -5.28
N THR A 147 -9.88 3.79 -5.34
CA THR A 147 -9.79 2.65 -4.42
C THR A 147 -8.57 2.80 -3.52
N LEU A 148 -8.74 2.63 -2.22
CA LEU A 148 -7.67 2.62 -1.24
C LEU A 148 -7.53 1.23 -0.64
N PHE A 149 -6.31 0.71 -0.68
CA PHE A 149 -5.88 -0.38 0.17
C PHE A 149 -4.95 0.16 1.26
N LYS A 150 -5.31 0.01 2.54
CA LYS A 150 -4.45 0.36 3.67
C LYS A 150 -3.92 -0.93 4.31
N SER A 151 -2.62 -1.11 4.21
CA SER A 151 -1.92 -2.23 4.83
C SER A 151 -1.20 -1.80 6.10
N LEU A 152 -1.44 -2.52 7.19
CA LEU A 152 -0.69 -2.42 8.46
C LEU A 152 0.27 -3.61 8.62
N GLY A 153 0.00 -4.72 7.92
CA GLY A 153 0.63 -6.01 8.11
C GLY A 153 -0.10 -6.82 9.18
N VAL A 154 -0.43 -8.07 8.84
CA VAL A 154 -1.02 -9.04 9.76
C VAL A 154 -0.13 -10.26 9.90
N ALA A 155 0.06 -10.75 11.13
CA ALA A 155 0.97 -11.88 11.42
C ALA A 155 0.66 -13.16 10.61
N LEU A 156 -0.58 -13.31 10.14
CA LEU A 156 -0.97 -14.41 9.26
C LEU A 156 -0.14 -14.44 7.96
N GLU A 157 0.18 -13.28 7.38
CA GLU A 157 0.99 -13.16 6.16
C GLU A 157 2.41 -13.69 6.39
N ASP A 158 3.02 -13.31 7.51
CA ASP A 158 4.36 -13.76 7.90
C ASP A 158 4.41 -15.27 8.14
N VAL A 159 3.42 -15.82 8.85
CA VAL A 159 3.34 -17.27 9.12
C VAL A 159 3.13 -18.06 7.83
N ALA A 160 2.27 -17.59 6.94
CA ALA A 160 2.01 -18.24 5.66
C ALA A 160 3.26 -18.29 4.78
N ILE A 161 3.98 -17.16 4.65
CA ILE A 161 5.25 -17.10 3.91
C ILE A 161 6.34 -17.90 4.61
N GLY A 162 6.43 -17.83 5.93
CA GLY A 162 7.39 -18.58 6.75
C GLY A 162 7.27 -20.08 6.53
N LYS A 163 6.03 -20.61 6.56
CA LYS A 163 5.74 -22.02 6.25
C LYS A 163 6.18 -22.38 4.82
N LEU A 164 5.82 -21.59 3.83
CA LEU A 164 6.19 -21.83 2.43
C LEU A 164 7.71 -21.85 2.22
N VAL A 165 8.43 -20.89 2.82
CA VAL A 165 9.89 -20.82 2.75
C VAL A 165 10.52 -22.02 3.45
N TYR A 166 10.03 -22.38 4.62
CA TYR A 166 10.50 -23.54 5.38
C TYR A 166 10.33 -24.85 4.59
N GLU A 167 9.14 -25.11 4.04
CA GLU A 167 8.88 -26.32 3.26
C GLU A 167 9.79 -26.41 2.03
N ARG A 168 10.02 -25.29 1.33
CA ARG A 168 10.95 -25.23 0.20
C ARG A 168 12.40 -25.43 0.61
N ALA A 169 12.80 -24.92 1.78
CA ALA A 169 14.15 -25.10 2.30
C ALA A 169 14.41 -26.57 2.64
N VAL A 170 13.47 -27.23 3.31
CA VAL A 170 13.52 -28.68 3.60
C VAL A 170 13.61 -29.49 2.31
N GLN A 171 12.74 -29.23 1.33
CA GLN A 171 12.75 -29.93 0.04
C GLN A 171 14.07 -29.78 -0.74
N ARG A 172 14.80 -28.66 -0.53
CA ARG A 172 16.07 -28.36 -1.21
C ARG A 172 17.30 -28.68 -0.37
N GLY A 173 17.14 -29.22 0.84
CA GLY A 173 18.25 -29.45 1.76
C GLY A 173 18.97 -28.17 2.21
N ILE A 174 18.27 -27.04 2.25
CA ILE A 174 18.81 -25.73 2.66
C ILE A 174 18.48 -25.50 4.15
N GLY A 175 19.49 -25.11 4.92
CA GLY A 175 19.35 -24.75 6.34
C GLY A 175 20.21 -25.62 7.27
N ARG A 176 20.07 -25.41 8.57
CA ARG A 176 20.78 -26.18 9.61
C ARG A 176 19.77 -26.63 10.67
N ARG A 177 19.77 -27.92 10.98
CA ARG A 177 19.02 -28.46 12.12
C ARG A 177 19.73 -28.05 13.41
N LEU A 178 18.97 -27.50 14.36
CA LEU A 178 19.44 -27.16 15.69
C LEU A 178 18.82 -28.14 16.68
N GLU A 179 19.56 -28.50 17.72
CA GLU A 179 19.02 -29.20 18.89
C GLU A 179 18.34 -28.15 19.78
N LEU A 180 17.16 -28.48 20.31
CA LEU A 180 16.39 -27.63 21.23
C LEU A 180 16.66 -28.04 22.67
#